data_AF-A0A9P1D474-F1
#
_entry.id   AF-A0A9P1D474-F1
#
_cell.length_a   1.000
_cell.length_b   1.000
_cell.length_c   1.000
_cell.angle_alpha   90.00
_cell.angle_beta   90.00
_cell.angle_gamma   90.00
#
_symmetry.space_group_name_H-M   'P 1'
#
loop_
_entity.id
_entity.type
_entity.pdbx_description
1 polymer ?
#
loop_
_entity_poly.entity_id
_entity_poly.type
_entity_poly.pdbx_seq_one_letter_code
_entity_poly.pdbx_strand_id
1 'polypeptide(L)'
;MDCIRVRSRPESRRQTERNNELILERLSTGQRALRKIRWQISGTMAFAGLVFAIASSIWIILRLVYTGKVENLDLAISWTISVAGMALLVSAPLPDDATLTRFAVVGVAALCGCFTGYEALDAVTRLRIFSEAGCWKHSHVVILDHHRMSSGICIWYACLCAWNVGWNTANMALFLSTSCIKSAFTMQDRMWRFLSLFFQVNSFVDVATIVIDTVIRDNLSTGCFFLIGDLLGLCLTCYAGVPRRLHEFLRRHFEATERTAAAAGIASLVGNCDVQEALEQAMSRFRVINLDKLELSDLSDNQPSRDLFERSAPASLGDCDAFISHSWSDDADAKWRALMSWKDRFVCSTGRSPYVWFDKACIDQSEIETNLRSLPVFLSGCSTLLVLCGPSFLSRLWCVLELFTFVHMGGKTYDINCVSLALAPDDWQAIQLQCAQFDVRNCDCTVPEDKAKILSIITTGFGNMDHFNHAVRRVMKRIDGLSTRTLPFVQGSSSSLSDDSDDDDDDTTDSSELSPYTGN
;
A
#
# COMPACT_ATOMS: atom_id res chain seq x y z
N MET A 1 -49.55 19.77 28.54
CA MET A 1 -48.74 18.76 27.83
C MET A 1 -47.30 19.05 28.19
N ASP A 2 -46.88 18.52 29.35
CA ASP A 2 -45.52 18.69 29.82
C ASP A 2 -44.61 17.75 29.04
N CYS A 3 -43.68 18.34 28.31
CA CYS A 3 -42.63 17.65 27.59
C CYS A 3 -41.80 16.89 28.62
N ILE A 4 -42.04 15.57 28.75
CA ILE A 4 -41.24 14.67 29.58
C ILE A 4 -39.83 14.72 29.01
N ARG A 5 -38.99 15.56 29.63
CA ARG A 5 -37.56 15.63 29.37
C ARG A 5 -36.98 14.30 29.85
N VAL A 6 -36.95 13.31 28.96
CA VAL A 6 -36.29 12.03 29.19
C VAL A 6 -34.85 12.36 29.54
N ARG A 7 -34.52 12.34 30.83
CA ARG A 7 -33.14 12.45 31.30
C ARG A 7 -32.40 11.29 30.65
N SER A 8 -31.56 11.58 29.66
CA SER A 8 -30.60 10.62 29.11
C SER A 8 -29.91 9.94 30.28
N ARG A 9 -30.14 8.63 30.45
CA ARG A 9 -29.63 7.90 31.60
C ARG A 9 -28.10 8.01 31.60
N PRO A 10 -27.46 8.28 32.75
CA PRO A 10 -26.00 8.35 32.85
C PRO A 10 -25.28 7.08 32.33
N GLU A 11 -25.98 5.96 32.19
CA GLU A 11 -25.51 4.73 31.55
C GLU A 11 -25.20 4.88 30.05
N SER A 12 -26.02 5.63 29.31
CA SER A 12 -25.82 5.82 27.86
C SER A 12 -24.51 6.55 27.58
N ARG A 13 -24.20 7.61 28.35
CA ARG A 13 -22.95 8.34 28.21
C ARG A 13 -21.72 7.48 28.49
N ARG A 14 -21.76 6.66 29.55
CA ARG A 14 -20.67 5.73 29.89
C ARG A 14 -20.47 4.67 28.80
N GLN A 15 -21.55 4.21 28.18
CA GLN A 15 -21.46 3.27 27.07
C GLN A 15 -20.82 3.90 25.84
N THR A 16 -21.19 5.14 25.50
CA THR A 16 -20.55 5.90 24.40
C THR A 16 -19.06 6.12 24.65
N GLU A 17 -18.68 6.53 25.87
CA GLU A 17 -17.27 6.71 26.24
C GLU A 17 -16.46 5.40 26.08
N ARG A 18 -16.99 4.26 26.55
CA ARG A 18 -16.37 2.94 26.36
C ARG A 18 -16.26 2.54 24.90
N ASN A 19 -17.29 2.79 24.10
CA ASN A 19 -17.27 2.49 22.68
C ASN A 19 -16.19 3.32 21.96
N ASN A 20 -16.06 4.60 22.31
CA ASN A 20 -15.03 5.48 21.77
C ASN A 20 -13.61 5.01 22.15
N GLU A 21 -13.40 4.61 23.41
CA GLU A 21 -12.13 4.03 23.86
C GLU A 21 -11.77 2.76 23.06
N LEU A 22 -12.75 1.88 22.82
CA LEU A 22 -12.54 0.65 22.04
C LEU A 22 -12.22 0.94 20.56
N ILE A 23 -12.89 1.93 19.96
CA ILE A 23 -12.59 2.39 18.59
C ILE A 23 -11.16 2.94 18.53
N LEU A 24 -10.78 3.77 19.50
CA LEU A 24 -9.44 4.35 19.61
C LEU A 24 -8.37 3.26 19.78
N GLU A 25 -8.61 2.27 20.64
CA GLU A 25 -7.72 1.13 20.86
C GLU A 25 -7.52 0.32 19.59
N ARG A 26 -8.59 0.02 18.85
CA ARG A 26 -8.53 -0.75 17.60
C ARG A 26 -7.76 -0.01 16.51
N LEU A 27 -8.07 1.27 16.29
CA LEU A 27 -7.38 2.09 15.30
C LEU A 27 -5.91 2.30 15.67
N SER A 28 -5.60 2.57 16.93
CA SER A 28 -4.21 2.75 17.41
C SER A 28 -3.40 1.45 17.33
N THR A 29 -4.03 0.30 17.60
CA THR A 29 -3.41 -1.01 17.41
C THR A 29 -3.15 -1.29 15.93
N GLY A 30 -4.11 -0.98 15.05
CA GLY A 30 -3.93 -1.03 13.60
C GLY A 30 -2.79 -0.13 13.10
N GLN A 31 -2.70 1.11 13.59
CA GLN A 31 -1.61 2.03 13.22
C GLN A 31 -0.24 1.57 13.74
N ARG A 32 -0.17 1.03 14.97
CA ARG A 32 1.08 0.44 15.51
C ARG A 32 1.51 -0.77 14.68
N ALA A 33 0.57 -1.64 14.33
CA ALA A 33 0.81 -2.78 13.45
C ALA A 33 1.31 -2.34 12.07
N LEU A 34 0.65 -1.36 11.45
CA LEU A 34 1.05 -0.80 10.16
C LEU A 34 2.47 -0.22 10.24
N ARG A 35 2.76 0.63 11.23
CA ARG A 35 4.11 1.21 11.44
C ARG A 35 5.17 0.12 11.64
N LYS A 36 4.86 -0.93 12.42
CA LYS A 36 5.76 -2.06 12.64
C LYS A 36 6.06 -2.80 11.33
N ILE A 37 5.04 -3.15 10.55
CA ILE A 37 5.20 -3.83 9.25
C ILE A 37 6.04 -2.98 8.30
N ARG A 38 5.73 -1.67 8.21
CA ARG A 38 6.49 -0.73 7.37
C ARG A 38 7.95 -0.65 7.82
N TRP A 39 8.18 -0.47 9.11
CA TRP A 39 9.54 -0.38 9.66
C TRP A 39 10.33 -1.68 9.46
N GLN A 40 9.71 -2.85 9.61
CA GLN A 40 10.37 -4.13 9.36
C GLN A 40 10.73 -4.29 7.87
N ILE A 41 9.81 -4.05 6.95
CA ILE A 41 10.08 -4.23 5.52
C ILE A 41 11.08 -3.18 5.03
N SER A 42 10.70 -1.91 5.16
CA SER A 42 11.48 -0.79 4.63
C SER A 42 12.78 -0.58 5.40
N GLY A 43 12.75 -0.74 6.73
CA GLY A 43 13.95 -0.62 7.57
C GLY A 43 14.95 -1.74 7.30
N THR A 44 14.51 -3.00 7.15
CA THR A 44 15.42 -4.10 6.80
C THR A 44 16.05 -3.88 5.43
N MET A 45 15.30 -3.43 4.43
CA MET A 45 15.85 -3.16 3.09
C MET A 45 16.82 -1.97 3.08
N ALA A 46 16.45 -0.87 3.72
CA ALA A 46 17.32 0.30 3.82
C ALA A 46 18.61 -0.03 4.59
N PHE A 47 18.50 -0.77 5.69
CA PHE A 47 19.64 -1.21 6.48
C PHE A 47 20.55 -2.16 5.68
N ALA A 48 19.99 -3.18 5.03
CA ALA A 48 20.76 -4.10 4.19
C ALA A 48 21.46 -3.37 3.03
N GLY A 49 20.76 -2.43 2.38
CA GLY A 49 21.33 -1.60 1.32
C GLY A 49 22.52 -0.77 1.80
N LEU A 50 22.38 -0.12 2.96
CA LEU A 50 23.45 0.66 3.58
C LEU A 50 24.64 -0.22 4.00
N VAL A 51 24.38 -1.40 4.58
CA VAL A 51 25.42 -2.34 4.98
C VAL A 51 26.23 -2.80 3.77
N PHE A 52 25.59 -3.16 2.66
CA PHE A 52 26.32 -3.54 1.44
C PHE A 52 27.15 -2.39 0.88
N ALA A 53 26.60 -1.19 0.85
CA ALA A 53 27.31 -0.02 0.36
C ALA A 53 28.55 0.34 1.21
N ILE A 54 28.41 0.28 2.55
CA ILE A 54 29.52 0.50 3.49
C ILE A 54 30.55 -0.63 3.39
N ALA A 55 30.10 -1.89 3.39
CA ALA A 55 30.99 -3.05 3.30
C ALA A 55 31.82 -3.04 2.02
N SER A 56 31.20 -2.67 0.90
CA SER A 56 31.87 -2.46 -0.38
C SER A 56 32.97 -1.40 -0.29
N SER A 57 32.66 -0.24 0.31
CA SER A 57 33.63 0.85 0.49
C SER A 57 34.78 0.44 1.43
N ILE A 58 34.47 -0.24 2.53
CA ILE A 58 35.47 -0.76 3.48
C ILE A 58 36.37 -1.78 2.80
N TRP A 59 35.84 -2.66 1.95
CA TRP A 59 36.63 -3.64 1.20
C TRP A 59 37.73 -2.98 0.37
N ILE A 60 37.39 -1.94 -0.40
CA ILE A 60 38.37 -1.17 -1.20
C ILE A 60 39.43 -0.55 -0.29
N ILE A 61 39.03 0.10 0.80
CA ILE A 61 39.95 0.76 1.73
C ILE A 61 40.91 -0.26 2.37
N LEU A 62 40.40 -1.40 2.84
CA LEU A 62 41.21 -2.44 3.45
C LEU A 62 42.20 -3.01 2.44
N ARG A 63 41.77 -3.29 1.20
CA ARG A 63 42.68 -3.72 0.13
C ARG A 63 43.78 -2.70 -0.09
N LEU A 64 43.43 -1.43 -0.28
CA LEU A 64 44.40 -0.36 -0.48
C LEU A 64 45.43 -0.28 0.65
N VAL A 65 45.00 -0.41 1.91
CA VAL A 65 45.87 -0.34 3.10
C VAL A 65 46.79 -1.55 3.21
N TYR A 66 46.28 -2.77 3.01
CA TYR A 66 47.05 -4.00 3.27
C TYR A 66 48.00 -4.38 2.15
N THR A 67 47.59 -4.24 0.89
CA THR A 67 48.40 -4.65 -0.27
C THR A 67 49.12 -3.48 -0.93
N GLY A 68 48.75 -2.24 -0.58
CA GLY A 68 49.23 -1.02 -1.24
C GLY A 68 48.70 -0.85 -2.67
N LYS A 69 47.87 -1.76 -3.17
CA LYS A 69 47.32 -1.79 -4.54
C LYS A 69 45.95 -2.46 -4.56
N VAL A 70 44.98 -1.86 -5.26
CA VAL A 70 43.67 -2.50 -5.49
C VAL A 70 43.67 -3.12 -6.88
N GLU A 71 43.38 -4.42 -6.97
CA GLU A 71 43.25 -5.09 -8.26
C GLU A 71 41.91 -4.74 -8.92
N ASN A 72 41.86 -4.77 -10.26
CA ASN A 72 40.62 -4.48 -11.00
C ASN A 72 39.47 -5.42 -10.60
N LEU A 73 39.79 -6.67 -10.24
CA LEU A 73 38.80 -7.64 -9.76
C LEU A 73 38.19 -7.22 -8.42
N ASP A 74 38.99 -6.71 -7.48
CA ASP A 74 38.49 -6.21 -6.19
C ASP A 74 37.53 -5.01 -6.40
N LEU A 75 37.87 -4.11 -7.35
CA LEU A 75 37.02 -2.97 -7.71
C LEU A 75 35.70 -3.41 -8.33
N ALA A 76 35.72 -4.38 -9.24
CA ALA A 76 34.50 -4.86 -9.88
C ALA A 76 33.58 -5.62 -8.91
N ILE A 77 34.14 -6.40 -7.98
CA ILE A 77 33.38 -7.05 -6.91
C ILE A 77 32.74 -5.98 -6.01
N SER A 78 33.53 -4.99 -5.57
CA SER A 78 33.02 -3.87 -4.79
C SER A 78 31.91 -3.12 -5.53
N TRP A 79 32.09 -2.80 -6.81
CA TRP A 79 31.06 -2.17 -7.64
C TRP A 79 29.76 -2.98 -7.64
N THR A 80 29.85 -4.29 -7.88
CA THR A 80 28.67 -5.17 -7.90
C THR A 80 27.93 -5.19 -6.56
N ILE A 81 28.66 -5.21 -5.44
CA ILE A 81 28.07 -5.13 -4.09
C ILE A 81 27.41 -3.76 -3.88
N SER A 82 28.04 -2.67 -4.34
CA SER A 82 27.46 -1.32 -4.27
C SER A 82 26.18 -1.20 -5.09
N VAL A 83 26.11 -1.81 -6.27
CA VAL A 83 24.90 -1.86 -7.11
C VAL A 83 23.77 -2.59 -6.40
N ALA A 84 24.06 -3.75 -5.79
CA ALA A 84 23.07 -4.46 -4.98
C ALA A 84 22.60 -3.62 -3.79
N GLY A 85 23.52 -2.93 -3.11
CA GLY A 85 23.22 -2.02 -2.02
C GLY A 85 22.32 -0.85 -2.44
N MET A 86 22.63 -0.21 -3.56
CA MET A 86 21.81 0.86 -4.15
C MET A 86 20.42 0.34 -4.52
N ALA A 87 20.31 -0.81 -5.17
CA ALA A 87 19.01 -1.39 -5.55
C ALA A 87 18.13 -1.69 -4.33
N LEU A 88 18.70 -2.22 -3.24
CA LEU A 88 17.97 -2.45 -1.99
C LEU A 88 17.54 -1.15 -1.31
N LEU A 89 18.43 -0.15 -1.27
CA LEU A 89 18.14 1.15 -0.67
C LEU A 89 17.03 1.89 -1.42
N VAL A 90 17.04 1.84 -2.75
CA VAL A 90 16.03 2.45 -3.65
C VAL A 90 14.71 1.71 -3.59
N SER A 91 14.74 0.41 -3.35
CA SER A 91 13.53 -0.41 -3.20
C SER A 91 12.88 -0.26 -1.83
N ALA A 92 13.61 0.20 -0.81
CA ALA A 92 13.14 0.27 0.57
C ALA A 92 11.92 1.20 0.82
N PRO A 93 11.81 2.38 0.18
CA PRO A 93 10.69 3.28 0.40
C PRO A 93 9.37 2.72 -0.09
N LEU A 94 8.32 2.87 0.73
CA LEU A 94 6.95 2.60 0.31
C LEU A 94 6.38 3.77 -0.50
N PRO A 95 5.37 3.56 -1.37
CA PRO A 95 4.84 4.60 -2.26
C PRO A 95 4.34 5.88 -1.56
N ASP A 96 4.04 5.80 -0.27
CA ASP A 96 3.52 6.90 0.55
C ASP A 96 4.55 7.46 1.55
N ASP A 97 5.77 6.90 1.62
CA ASP A 97 6.82 7.36 2.54
C ASP A 97 7.78 8.34 1.85
N ALA A 98 7.40 9.61 1.82
CA ALA A 98 8.22 10.68 1.24
C ALA A 98 9.57 10.86 1.97
N THR A 99 9.60 10.65 3.28
CA THR A 99 10.80 10.84 4.10
C THR A 99 11.84 9.78 3.78
N LEU A 100 11.44 8.51 3.78
CA LEU A 100 12.33 7.42 3.44
C LEU A 100 12.73 7.46 1.96
N THR A 101 11.83 7.89 1.07
CA THR A 101 12.18 8.10 -0.34
C THR A 101 13.27 9.16 -0.50
N ARG A 102 13.17 10.29 0.21
CA ARG A 102 14.25 11.31 0.21
C ARG A 102 15.55 10.76 0.76
N PHE A 103 15.49 10.00 1.85
CA PHE A 103 16.67 9.35 2.42
C PHE A 103 17.34 8.40 1.41
N ALA A 104 16.56 7.56 0.71
CA ALA A 104 17.07 6.67 -0.33
C ALA A 104 17.71 7.45 -1.48
N VAL A 105 17.05 8.51 -1.98
CA VAL A 105 17.58 9.38 -3.04
C VAL A 105 18.90 10.03 -2.63
N VAL A 106 18.99 10.60 -1.43
CA VAL A 106 20.21 11.23 -0.92
C VAL A 106 21.31 10.19 -0.70
N GLY A 107 20.96 9.02 -0.18
CA GLY A 107 21.88 7.91 0.01
C GLY A 107 22.50 7.44 -1.31
N VAL A 108 21.69 7.23 -2.35
CA VAL A 108 22.16 6.88 -3.70
C VAL A 108 23.04 7.99 -4.27
N ALA A 109 22.64 9.25 -4.15
CA ALA A 109 23.44 10.39 -4.60
C ALA A 109 24.83 10.42 -3.91
N ALA A 110 24.87 10.14 -2.61
CA ALA A 110 26.12 10.05 -1.85
C ALA A 110 26.99 8.88 -2.34
N LEU A 111 26.41 7.71 -2.61
CA LEU A 111 27.14 6.56 -3.15
C LEU A 111 27.71 6.83 -4.55
N CYS A 112 26.91 7.43 -5.44
CA CYS A 112 27.40 7.91 -6.73
C CYS A 112 28.53 8.93 -6.57
N GLY A 113 28.41 9.85 -5.61
CA GLY A 113 29.45 10.85 -5.29
C GLY A 113 30.75 10.22 -4.81
N CYS A 114 30.70 9.24 -3.90
CA CYS A 114 31.87 8.50 -3.43
C CYS A 114 32.58 7.78 -4.59
N PHE A 115 31.82 7.11 -5.45
CA PHE A 115 32.37 6.44 -6.63
C PHE A 115 33.01 7.45 -7.61
N THR A 116 32.34 8.58 -7.84
CA THR A 116 32.87 9.67 -8.68
C THR A 116 34.18 10.22 -8.14
N GLY A 117 34.28 10.41 -6.82
CA GLY A 117 35.50 10.88 -6.17
C GLY A 117 36.65 9.88 -6.34
N TYR A 118 36.37 8.58 -6.27
CA TYR A 118 37.34 7.53 -6.53
C TYR A 118 37.83 7.55 -7.97
N GLU A 119 36.93 7.55 -8.95
CA GLU A 119 37.25 7.63 -10.38
C GLU A 119 38.07 8.89 -10.72
N ALA A 120 37.72 10.03 -10.14
CA ALA A 120 38.47 11.26 -10.30
C ALA A 120 39.91 11.14 -9.75
N LEU A 121 40.07 10.51 -8.58
CA LEU A 121 41.38 10.31 -7.96
C LEU A 121 42.24 9.32 -8.76
N ASP A 122 41.66 8.23 -9.27
CA ASP A 122 42.35 7.27 -10.14
C ASP A 122 42.81 7.96 -11.44
N ALA A 123 41.92 8.74 -12.08
CA ALA A 123 42.23 9.50 -13.28
C ALA A 123 43.40 10.47 -13.07
N VAL A 124 43.39 11.24 -11.97
CA VAL A 124 44.48 12.16 -11.61
C VAL A 124 45.79 11.39 -11.37
N THR A 125 45.73 10.25 -10.70
CA THR A 125 46.91 9.42 -10.42
C THR A 125 47.53 8.88 -11.70
N ARG A 126 46.72 8.38 -12.64
CA ARG A 126 47.20 7.91 -13.95
C ARG A 126 47.80 9.04 -14.79
N LEU A 127 47.16 10.21 -14.81
CA LEU A 127 47.68 11.40 -15.50
C LEU A 127 49.03 11.83 -14.91
N ARG A 128 49.20 11.76 -13.59
CA ARG A 128 50.45 12.08 -12.91
C ARG A 128 51.56 11.09 -13.27
N ILE A 129 51.30 9.78 -13.19
CA ILE A 129 52.26 8.75 -13.60
C ILE A 129 52.69 8.96 -15.04
N PHE A 130 51.74 9.29 -15.92
CA PHE A 130 52.02 9.60 -17.33
C PHE A 130 52.88 10.87 -17.51
N SER A 131 52.60 11.91 -16.72
CA SER A 131 53.40 13.14 -16.72
C SER A 131 54.83 12.91 -16.22
N GLU A 132 55.00 12.11 -15.16
CA GLU A 132 56.31 11.79 -14.55
C GLU A 132 57.14 10.85 -15.42
N ALA A 133 56.52 9.97 -16.20
CA ALA A 133 57.20 9.07 -17.15
C ALA A 133 57.91 9.80 -18.33
N GLY A 134 57.87 11.13 -18.39
CA GLY A 134 58.67 11.92 -19.34
C GLY A 134 58.24 11.78 -20.80
N CYS A 135 57.11 11.13 -21.09
CA CYS A 135 56.62 10.85 -22.44
C CYS A 135 56.36 12.11 -23.29
N TRP A 136 56.35 13.31 -22.69
CA TRP A 136 56.19 14.57 -23.41
C TRP A 136 57.50 15.17 -23.94
N LYS A 137 58.68 14.76 -23.45
CA LYS A 137 59.95 15.46 -23.72
C LYS A 137 60.93 14.76 -24.68
N HIS A 138 60.65 13.55 -25.16
CA HIS A 138 61.51 12.86 -26.13
C HIS A 138 60.76 12.51 -27.42
N SER A 139 60.38 13.55 -28.19
CA SER A 139 59.74 13.43 -29.50
C SER A 139 60.69 13.12 -30.66
N HIS A 140 61.94 12.72 -30.40
CA HIS A 140 62.95 12.53 -31.45
C HIS A 140 63.82 11.29 -31.25
N VAL A 141 63.25 10.07 -31.13
CA VAL A 141 63.96 8.86 -31.58
C VAL A 141 62.96 7.86 -32.14
N VAL A 142 63.30 7.40 -33.35
CA VAL A 142 62.61 6.50 -34.27
C VAL A 142 62.47 5.10 -33.67
N ILE A 143 61.31 4.79 -33.09
CA ILE A 143 60.69 3.44 -33.07
C ILE A 143 59.19 3.65 -33.36
N LEU A 144 58.89 3.82 -34.65
CA LEU A 144 57.55 4.06 -35.19
C LEU A 144 56.80 2.73 -35.30
N ASP A 145 56.00 2.40 -34.29
CA ASP A 145 54.61 1.93 -34.48
C ASP A 145 53.90 1.76 -33.13
N HIS A 146 54.60 1.28 -32.09
CA HIS A 146 53.99 1.13 -30.77
C HIS A 146 53.79 2.44 -29.99
N HIS A 147 54.62 3.46 -30.22
CA HIS A 147 54.59 4.70 -29.43
C HIS A 147 53.51 5.72 -29.84
N ARG A 148 53.02 5.70 -31.09
CA ARG A 148 51.88 6.56 -31.50
C ARG A 148 50.55 6.04 -30.97
N MET A 149 50.43 4.72 -30.78
CA MET A 149 49.26 4.10 -30.19
C MET A 149 49.11 4.51 -28.71
N SER A 150 50.22 4.64 -27.97
CA SER A 150 50.17 4.93 -26.53
C SER A 150 49.67 6.34 -26.18
N SER A 151 50.04 7.38 -26.94
CA SER A 151 49.56 8.75 -26.65
C SER A 151 48.07 8.93 -26.95
N GLY A 152 47.56 8.30 -28.01
CA GLY A 152 46.13 8.34 -28.35
C GLY A 152 45.27 7.63 -27.30
N ILE A 153 45.73 6.47 -26.82
CA ILE A 153 45.08 5.71 -25.75
C ILE A 153 45.01 6.54 -24.47
N CYS A 154 46.10 7.19 -24.07
CA CYS A 154 46.12 8.01 -22.86
C CYS A 154 45.17 9.21 -22.93
N ILE A 155 45.13 9.92 -24.06
CA ILE A 155 44.17 11.03 -24.26
C ILE A 155 42.74 10.50 -24.20
N TRP A 156 42.47 9.38 -24.85
CA TRP A 156 41.14 8.76 -24.84
C TRP A 156 40.70 8.37 -23.42
N TYR A 157 41.56 7.71 -22.64
CA TYR A 157 41.27 7.40 -21.23
C TYR A 157 41.01 8.66 -20.40
N ALA A 158 41.81 9.72 -20.58
CA ALA A 158 41.60 10.97 -19.87
C ALA A 158 40.25 11.61 -20.20
N CYS A 159 39.86 11.59 -21.48
CA CYS A 159 38.53 12.04 -21.92
C CYS A 159 37.41 11.18 -21.34
N LEU A 160 37.59 9.85 -21.29
CA LEU A 160 36.61 8.93 -20.73
C LEU A 160 36.41 9.15 -19.22
N CYS A 161 37.51 9.31 -18.47
CA CYS A 161 37.45 9.63 -17.04
C CYS A 161 36.75 10.98 -16.80
N ALA A 162 37.10 12.02 -17.57
CA ALA A 162 36.46 13.32 -17.47
C ALA A 162 34.95 13.25 -17.79
N TRP A 163 34.57 12.47 -18.81
CA TRP A 163 33.18 12.18 -19.15
C TRP A 163 32.45 11.48 -18.00
N ASN A 164 33.02 10.41 -17.45
CA ASN A 164 32.42 9.66 -16.34
C ASN A 164 32.22 10.54 -15.10
N VAL A 165 33.21 11.37 -14.76
CA VAL A 165 33.09 12.31 -13.63
C VAL A 165 31.99 13.34 -13.89
N GLY A 166 31.93 13.92 -15.09
CA GLY A 166 30.87 14.86 -15.48
C GLY A 166 29.48 14.22 -15.44
N TRP A 167 29.35 13.01 -16.00
CA TRP A 167 28.11 12.24 -16.04
C TRP A 167 27.62 11.88 -14.64
N ASN A 168 28.49 11.39 -13.76
CA ASN A 168 28.10 11.03 -12.40
C ASN A 168 27.75 12.27 -11.58
N THR A 169 28.45 13.39 -11.77
CA THR A 169 28.12 14.67 -11.15
C THR A 169 26.74 15.16 -11.59
N ALA A 170 26.42 15.06 -12.88
CA ALA A 170 25.11 15.38 -13.41
C ALA A 170 24.01 14.49 -12.81
N ASN A 171 24.23 13.18 -12.73
CA ASN A 171 23.29 12.25 -12.09
C ASN A 171 23.07 12.57 -10.61
N MET A 172 24.14 12.88 -9.86
CA MET A 172 24.04 13.30 -8.47
C MET A 172 23.16 14.56 -8.33
N ALA A 173 23.38 15.57 -9.17
CA ALA A 173 22.54 16.77 -9.19
C ALA A 173 21.08 16.46 -9.53
N LEU A 174 20.83 15.56 -10.48
CA LEU A 174 19.49 15.09 -10.82
C LEU A 174 18.81 14.38 -9.64
N PHE A 175 19.49 13.44 -8.96
CA PHE A 175 18.96 12.79 -7.76
C PHE A 175 18.65 13.80 -6.66
N LEU A 176 19.58 14.71 -6.35
CA LEU A 176 19.33 15.76 -5.35
C LEU A 176 18.13 16.63 -5.72
N SER A 177 17.94 16.97 -6.99
CA SER A 177 16.77 17.70 -7.46
C SER A 177 15.45 16.93 -7.25
N THR A 178 15.47 15.59 -7.35
CA THR A 178 14.27 14.78 -7.09
C THR A 178 13.86 14.81 -5.63
N SER A 179 14.80 14.94 -4.70
CA SER A 179 14.49 15.01 -3.26
C SER A 179 13.62 16.21 -2.87
N CYS A 180 13.60 17.25 -3.70
CA CYS A 180 12.77 18.45 -3.52
C CYS A 180 11.30 18.25 -3.94
N ILE A 181 10.96 17.12 -4.58
CA ILE A 181 9.59 16.83 -4.99
C ILE A 181 8.74 16.45 -3.76
N LYS A 182 7.50 16.94 -3.71
CA LYS A 182 6.59 16.68 -2.58
C LYS A 182 5.99 15.27 -2.62
N SER A 183 5.72 14.76 -3.81
CA SER A 183 5.09 13.44 -4.02
C SER A 183 6.12 12.31 -3.98
N ALA A 184 5.94 11.35 -3.06
CA ALA A 184 6.77 10.15 -2.94
C ALA A 184 6.73 9.29 -4.21
N PHE A 185 5.55 9.10 -4.79
CA PHE A 185 5.38 8.34 -6.03
C PHE A 185 6.19 8.95 -7.20
N THR A 186 6.10 10.26 -7.40
CA THR A 186 6.86 10.96 -8.44
C THR A 186 8.37 10.93 -8.18
N MET A 187 8.77 11.00 -6.91
CA MET A 187 10.19 10.82 -6.53
C MET A 187 10.70 9.43 -6.91
N GLN A 188 9.95 8.38 -6.56
CA GLN A 188 10.34 6.99 -6.85
C GLN A 188 10.42 6.74 -8.36
N ASP A 189 9.39 7.13 -9.13
CA ASP A 189 9.39 6.96 -10.59
C ASP A 189 10.59 7.66 -11.25
N ARG A 190 10.88 8.91 -10.87
CA ARG A 190 12.06 9.62 -11.39
C ARG A 190 13.37 8.98 -10.94
N MET A 191 13.47 8.56 -9.68
CA MET A 191 14.63 7.88 -9.13
C MET A 191 14.94 6.61 -9.93
N TRP A 192 13.94 5.77 -10.19
CA TRP A 192 14.11 4.54 -10.98
C TRP A 192 14.50 4.82 -12.43
N ARG A 193 13.92 5.84 -13.08
CA ARG A 193 14.29 6.24 -14.44
C ARG A 193 15.74 6.73 -14.51
N PHE A 194 16.17 7.55 -13.56
CA PHE A 194 17.55 8.02 -13.50
C PHE A 194 18.53 6.90 -13.22
N LEU A 195 18.19 5.97 -12.32
CA LEU A 195 19.04 4.82 -12.05
C LEU A 195 19.15 3.88 -13.26
N SER A 196 18.05 3.68 -14.00
CA SER A 196 18.07 2.92 -15.26
C SER A 196 18.94 3.61 -16.32
N LEU A 197 18.77 4.92 -16.52
CA LEU A 197 19.58 5.69 -17.46
C LEU A 197 21.07 5.67 -17.09
N PHE A 198 21.38 5.79 -15.80
CA PHE A 198 22.72 5.69 -15.26
C PHE A 198 23.38 4.35 -15.65
N PHE A 199 22.70 3.22 -15.39
CA PHE A 199 23.23 1.90 -15.73
C PHE A 199 23.32 1.65 -17.24
N GLN A 200 22.41 2.20 -18.05
CA GLN A 200 22.51 2.10 -19.52
C GLN A 200 23.77 2.80 -20.04
N VAL A 201 24.03 4.02 -19.57
CA VAL A 201 25.20 4.79 -20.01
C VAL A 201 26.50 4.14 -19.55
N ASN A 202 26.57 3.68 -18.29
CA ASN A 202 27.77 3.00 -17.79
C ASN A 202 28.00 1.66 -18.52
N SER A 203 26.95 0.86 -18.73
CA SER A 203 27.05 -0.37 -19.53
C SER A 203 27.61 -0.12 -20.93
N PHE A 204 27.17 0.97 -21.57
CA PHE A 204 27.68 1.35 -22.90
C PHE A 204 29.15 1.75 -22.86
N VAL A 205 29.56 2.53 -21.86
CA VAL A 205 30.95 2.93 -21.64
C VAL A 205 31.83 1.71 -21.37
N ASP A 206 31.37 0.76 -20.55
CA ASP A 206 32.09 -0.47 -20.24
C ASP A 206 32.27 -1.34 -21.48
N VAL A 207 31.21 -1.52 -22.28
CA VAL A 207 31.30 -2.26 -23.56
C VAL A 207 32.30 -1.59 -24.51
N ALA A 208 32.23 -0.28 -24.67
CA ALA A 208 33.16 0.46 -25.51
C ALA A 208 34.61 0.28 -25.04
N THR A 209 34.84 0.34 -23.73
CA THR A 209 36.16 0.15 -23.11
C THR A 209 36.67 -1.28 -23.31
N ILE A 210 35.82 -2.29 -23.12
CA ILE A 210 36.16 -3.70 -23.35
C ILE A 210 36.54 -3.93 -24.82
N VAL A 211 35.77 -3.41 -25.77
CA VAL A 211 36.05 -3.56 -27.21
C VAL A 211 37.39 -2.93 -27.56
N ILE A 212 37.63 -1.70 -27.10
CA ILE A 212 38.88 -0.98 -27.37
C ILE A 212 40.08 -1.69 -26.76
N ASP A 213 40.01 -2.09 -25.49
CA ASP A 213 41.10 -2.83 -24.85
C ASP A 213 41.36 -4.17 -25.54
N THR A 214 40.31 -4.89 -25.96
CA THR A 214 40.45 -6.18 -26.64
C THR A 214 41.13 -6.01 -27.99
N VAL A 215 40.74 -5.00 -28.77
CA VAL A 215 41.33 -4.69 -30.08
C VAL A 215 42.78 -4.22 -29.95
N ILE A 216 43.10 -3.49 -28.89
CA ILE A 216 44.43 -2.88 -28.69
C ILE A 216 45.43 -3.85 -28.06
N ARG A 217 44.98 -4.73 -27.16
CA ARG A 217 45.86 -5.55 -26.32
C ARG A 217 45.81 -7.04 -26.63
N ASP A 218 44.96 -7.48 -27.57
CA ASP A 218 44.68 -8.89 -27.88
C ASP A 218 44.35 -9.73 -26.64
N ASN A 219 43.77 -9.11 -25.61
CA ASN A 219 43.37 -9.79 -24.37
C ASN A 219 42.05 -9.22 -23.85
N LEU A 220 41.27 -10.08 -23.21
CA LEU A 220 39.98 -9.69 -22.63
C LEU A 220 40.21 -8.69 -21.49
N SER A 221 39.61 -7.50 -21.60
CA SER A 221 39.71 -6.47 -20.56
C SER A 221 39.05 -6.93 -19.27
N THR A 222 39.66 -6.61 -18.13
CA THR A 222 39.04 -6.76 -16.80
C THR A 222 37.77 -5.91 -16.65
N GLY A 223 37.51 -4.97 -17.57
CA GLY A 223 36.26 -4.23 -17.67
C GLY A 223 35.02 -5.12 -17.76
N CYS A 224 35.15 -6.37 -18.22
CA CYS A 224 34.04 -7.32 -18.30
C CYS A 224 33.35 -7.59 -16.95
N PHE A 225 34.07 -7.47 -15.83
CA PHE A 225 33.50 -7.67 -14.50
C PHE A 225 32.64 -6.48 -14.05
N PHE A 226 32.96 -5.25 -14.47
CA PHE A 226 32.14 -4.06 -14.17
C PHE A 226 30.81 -4.12 -14.94
N LEU A 227 30.88 -4.57 -16.20
CA LEU A 227 29.70 -4.77 -17.03
C LEU A 227 28.69 -5.74 -16.38
N ILE A 228 29.13 -6.76 -15.65
CA ILE A 228 28.22 -7.66 -14.92
C ILE A 228 27.43 -6.89 -13.85
N GLY A 229 28.10 -6.03 -13.09
CA GLY A 229 27.46 -5.18 -12.09
C GLY A 229 26.45 -4.21 -12.73
N ASP A 230 26.81 -3.58 -13.83
CA ASP A 230 25.94 -2.66 -14.54
C ASP A 230 24.74 -3.35 -15.18
N LEU A 231 24.93 -4.52 -15.80
CA LEU A 231 23.85 -5.31 -16.35
C LEU A 231 22.91 -5.79 -15.24
N LEU A 232 23.43 -6.16 -14.06
CA LEU A 232 22.61 -6.49 -12.90
C LEU A 232 21.79 -5.27 -12.45
N GLY A 233 22.42 -4.11 -12.31
CA GLY A 233 21.75 -2.85 -11.97
C GLY A 233 20.67 -2.49 -12.98
N LEU A 234 20.97 -2.66 -14.27
CA LEU A 234 20.02 -2.45 -15.36
C LEU A 234 18.83 -3.42 -15.28
N CYS A 235 19.09 -4.72 -15.06
CA CYS A 235 18.03 -5.71 -14.87
C CYS A 235 17.11 -5.36 -13.69
N LEU A 236 17.70 -4.95 -12.56
CA LEU A 236 16.97 -4.59 -11.35
C LEU A 236 16.13 -3.32 -11.53
N THR A 237 16.63 -2.35 -12.31
CA THR A 237 15.95 -1.06 -12.54
C THR A 237 14.93 -1.08 -13.67
N CYS A 238 15.17 -1.86 -14.73
CA CYS A 238 14.23 -2.00 -15.83
C CYS A 238 13.04 -2.89 -15.48
N TYR A 239 13.22 -3.85 -14.56
CA TYR A 239 12.13 -4.73 -14.15
C TYR A 239 11.37 -4.13 -12.97
N ALA A 240 10.38 -3.28 -13.27
CA ALA A 240 9.50 -2.62 -12.30
C ALA A 240 8.83 -3.58 -11.29
N GLY A 241 8.82 -4.89 -11.57
CA GLY A 241 8.29 -5.92 -10.67
C GLY A 241 9.25 -6.38 -9.55
N VAL A 242 10.56 -6.10 -9.60
CA VAL A 242 11.51 -6.62 -8.58
C VAL A 242 11.22 -6.04 -7.18
N PRO A 243 11.09 -4.70 -7.00
CA PRO A 243 10.84 -4.14 -5.67
C PRO A 243 9.54 -4.69 -5.07
N ARG A 244 8.51 -4.84 -5.90
CA ARG A 244 7.24 -5.43 -5.49
C ARG A 244 7.39 -6.87 -5.02
N ARG A 245 8.09 -7.72 -5.76
CA ARG A 245 8.34 -9.12 -5.37
C ARG A 245 9.16 -9.22 -4.08
N LEU A 246 10.13 -8.32 -3.90
CA LEU A 246 10.94 -8.29 -2.69
C LEU A 246 10.13 -7.85 -1.47
N HIS A 247 9.28 -6.83 -1.61
CA HIS A 247 8.33 -6.44 -0.58
C HIS A 247 7.35 -7.57 -0.25
N GLU A 248 6.80 -8.26 -1.25
CA GLU A 248 5.94 -9.42 -1.04
C GLU A 248 6.67 -10.56 -0.32
N PHE A 249 7.92 -10.84 -0.68
CA PHE A 249 8.76 -11.85 -0.03
C PHE A 249 9.03 -11.51 1.44
N LEU A 250 9.55 -10.31 1.72
CA LEU A 250 9.84 -9.88 3.09
C LEU A 250 8.57 -9.85 3.95
N ARG A 251 7.45 -9.43 3.37
CA ARG A 251 6.18 -9.42 4.07
C ARG A 251 5.69 -10.82 4.45
N ARG A 252 5.83 -11.80 3.55
CA ARG A 252 5.54 -13.20 3.87
C ARG A 252 6.43 -13.69 5.00
N HIS A 253 7.69 -13.27 5.02
CA HIS A 253 8.61 -13.65 6.09
C HIS A 253 8.27 -12.98 7.43
N PHE A 254 7.76 -11.76 7.41
CA PHE A 254 7.30 -11.04 8.60
C PHE A 254 5.83 -11.32 8.95
N GLU A 255 5.28 -12.44 8.45
CA GLU A 255 3.87 -12.87 8.51
C GLU A 255 3.11 -12.26 9.69
N ALA A 256 2.47 -11.11 9.43
CA ALA A 256 1.53 -10.54 10.35
C ALA A 256 0.30 -11.43 10.33
N THR A 257 -0.17 -11.87 11.50
CA THR A 257 -1.42 -12.62 11.61
C THR A 257 -2.54 -11.91 10.83
N GLU A 258 -3.49 -12.66 10.26
CA GLU A 258 -4.60 -12.10 9.45
C GLU A 258 -5.31 -10.93 10.15
N ARG A 259 -5.48 -11.01 11.48
CA ARG A 259 -6.06 -9.94 12.32
C ARG A 259 -5.21 -8.67 12.29
N THR A 260 -3.90 -8.79 12.38
CA THR A 260 -2.96 -7.66 12.32
C THR A 260 -2.95 -7.00 10.95
N ALA A 261 -2.99 -7.80 9.87
CA ALA A 261 -3.06 -7.33 8.49
C ALA A 261 -4.34 -6.53 8.23
N ALA A 262 -5.49 -7.02 8.72
CA ALA A 262 -6.76 -6.34 8.60
C ALA A 262 -6.82 -5.01 9.37
N ALA A 263 -6.36 -5.01 10.63
CA ALA A 263 -6.29 -3.80 11.42
C ALA A 263 -5.35 -2.76 10.79
N ALA A 264 -4.22 -3.19 10.23
CA ALA A 264 -3.31 -2.32 9.48
C ALA A 264 -3.96 -1.77 8.20
N GLY A 265 -4.75 -2.59 7.49
CA GLY A 265 -5.55 -2.18 6.33
C GLY A 265 -6.55 -1.07 6.67
N ILE A 266 -7.34 -1.24 7.73
CA ILE A 266 -8.27 -0.19 8.19
C ILE A 266 -7.51 1.06 8.63
N ALA A 267 -6.44 0.90 9.41
CA ALA A 267 -5.64 2.04 9.85
C ALA A 267 -5.05 2.82 8.66
N SER A 268 -4.76 2.16 7.54
CA SER A 268 -4.30 2.83 6.32
C SER A 268 -5.39 3.64 5.62
N LEU A 269 -6.68 3.39 5.87
CA LEU A 269 -7.79 4.26 5.42
C LEU A 269 -7.78 5.60 6.15
N VAL A 270 -7.44 5.61 7.44
CA VAL A 270 -7.27 6.83 8.25
C VAL A 270 -6.06 7.65 7.75
N GLY A 271 -5.08 6.98 7.14
CA GLY A 271 -3.87 7.58 6.60
C GLY A 271 -2.88 7.97 7.70
N ASN A 272 -2.18 9.09 7.51
CA ASN A 272 -1.17 9.61 8.46
C ASN A 272 -1.77 10.53 9.54
N CYS A 273 -3.09 10.60 9.65
CA CYS A 273 -3.75 11.37 10.70
C CYS A 273 -3.57 10.67 12.06
N ASP A 274 -3.39 11.45 13.11
CA ASP A 274 -3.38 10.90 14.46
C ASP A 274 -4.75 10.25 14.76
N VAL A 275 -4.77 9.13 15.48
CA VAL A 275 -6.03 8.40 15.72
C VAL A 275 -7.03 9.25 16.50
N GLN A 276 -6.55 10.01 17.48
CA GLN A 276 -7.40 10.87 18.30
C GLN A 276 -7.99 11.99 17.43
N GLU A 277 -7.17 12.61 16.59
CA GLU A 277 -7.61 13.62 15.63
C GLU A 277 -8.65 13.05 14.65
N ALA A 278 -8.41 11.86 14.10
CA ALA A 278 -9.34 11.19 13.18
C ALA A 278 -10.68 10.86 13.86
N LEU A 279 -10.64 10.43 15.12
CA LEU A 279 -11.82 10.16 15.94
C LEU A 279 -12.61 11.44 16.21
N GLU A 280 -11.95 12.53 16.60
CA GLU A 280 -12.59 13.83 16.84
C GLU A 280 -13.21 14.42 15.56
N GLN A 281 -12.50 14.31 14.43
CA GLN A 281 -13.00 14.71 13.12
C GLN A 281 -14.21 13.88 12.68
N ALA A 282 -14.20 12.57 12.95
CA ALA A 282 -15.33 11.71 12.66
C ALA A 282 -16.53 12.03 13.56
N MET A 283 -16.32 12.15 14.88
CA MET A 283 -17.40 12.46 15.84
C MET A 283 -18.08 13.79 15.53
N SER A 284 -17.32 14.83 15.18
CA SER A 284 -17.87 16.14 14.82
C SER A 284 -18.67 16.13 13.51
N ARG A 285 -18.39 15.17 12.62
CA ARG A 285 -19.07 14.99 11.33
C ARG A 285 -20.11 13.87 11.33
N PHE A 286 -20.27 13.12 12.41
CA PHE A 286 -21.18 11.98 12.45
C PHE A 286 -22.62 12.48 12.43
N ARG A 287 -23.35 12.10 11.38
CA ARG A 287 -24.74 12.47 11.16
C ARG A 287 -25.57 11.24 10.91
N VAL A 288 -26.85 11.34 11.24
CA VAL A 288 -27.86 10.32 10.94
C VAL A 288 -29.09 10.98 10.34
N ILE A 289 -29.84 10.23 9.56
CA ILE A 289 -31.15 10.63 9.06
C ILE A 289 -32.21 9.67 9.59
N ASN A 290 -33.32 10.21 10.06
CA ASN A 290 -34.48 9.38 10.39
C ASN A 290 -35.03 8.82 9.08
N LEU A 291 -35.25 7.51 9.01
CA LEU A 291 -35.62 6.83 7.77
C LEU A 291 -36.99 7.26 7.22
N ASP A 292 -37.89 7.83 8.04
CA ASP A 292 -39.15 8.45 7.58
C ASP A 292 -38.94 9.67 6.69
N LYS A 293 -37.77 10.31 6.81
CA LYS A 293 -37.45 11.47 5.99
C LYS A 293 -36.95 11.10 4.60
N LEU A 294 -36.45 9.88 4.39
CA LEU A 294 -35.98 9.44 3.08
C LEU A 294 -37.16 9.29 2.11
N GLU A 295 -36.89 9.53 0.83
CA GLU A 295 -37.82 9.34 -0.27
C GLU A 295 -37.18 8.43 -1.34
N LEU A 296 -38.00 7.82 -2.20
CA LEU A 296 -37.51 6.97 -3.30
C LEU A 296 -36.51 7.70 -4.21
N SER A 297 -36.77 8.98 -4.50
CA SER A 297 -35.89 9.83 -5.31
C SER A 297 -34.48 9.96 -4.72
N ASP A 298 -34.32 9.88 -3.40
CA ASP A 298 -33.02 9.97 -2.74
C ASP A 298 -32.10 8.78 -3.08
N LEU A 299 -32.67 7.64 -3.52
CA LEU A 299 -31.94 6.43 -3.89
C LEU A 299 -31.71 6.28 -5.41
N SER A 300 -32.22 7.22 -6.21
CA SER A 300 -32.25 7.10 -7.67
C SER A 300 -30.93 7.48 -8.36
N ASP A 301 -30.12 8.34 -7.73
CA ASP A 301 -28.85 8.82 -8.27
C ASP A 301 -27.83 9.13 -7.16
N ASN A 302 -26.55 9.15 -7.53
CA ASN A 302 -25.45 9.44 -6.62
C ASN A 302 -25.04 10.92 -6.57
N GLN A 303 -25.86 11.83 -7.12
CA GLN A 303 -25.52 13.25 -7.15
C GLN A 303 -25.62 13.87 -5.74
N PRO A 304 -24.76 14.82 -5.39
CA PRO A 304 -24.89 15.56 -4.15
C PRO A 304 -26.26 16.21 -3.99
N SER A 305 -26.86 16.09 -2.80
CA SER A 305 -28.09 16.80 -2.45
C SER A 305 -27.93 17.54 -1.13
N ARG A 306 -27.86 18.87 -1.22
CA ARG A 306 -27.78 19.74 -0.04
C ARG A 306 -29.03 19.66 0.82
N ASP A 307 -30.20 19.58 0.21
CA ASP A 307 -31.48 19.41 0.92
C ASP A 307 -31.49 18.12 1.75
N LEU A 308 -31.04 17.02 1.16
CA LEU A 308 -30.93 15.73 1.83
C LEU A 308 -29.93 15.78 3.01
N PHE A 309 -28.82 16.50 2.86
CA PHE A 309 -27.87 16.73 3.96
C PHE A 309 -28.45 17.59 5.08
N GLU A 310 -29.24 18.61 4.76
CA GLU A 310 -29.92 19.46 5.73
C GLU A 310 -31.02 18.70 6.50
N ARG A 311 -31.59 17.63 5.91
CA ARG A 311 -32.54 16.72 6.57
C ARG A 311 -31.91 15.77 7.59
N SER A 312 -30.62 15.48 7.48
CA SER A 312 -29.87 14.71 8.48
C SER A 312 -29.54 15.57 9.69
N ALA A 313 -29.15 14.96 10.81
CA ALA A 313 -28.82 15.65 12.05
C ALA A 313 -27.51 15.11 12.64
N PRO A 314 -26.70 15.95 13.33
CA PRO A 314 -25.57 15.45 14.11
C PRO A 314 -26.03 14.42 15.14
N ALA A 315 -25.22 13.39 15.37
CA ALA A 315 -25.50 12.32 16.31
C ALA A 315 -24.25 11.90 17.08
N SER A 316 -24.44 11.24 18.22
CA SER A 316 -23.33 10.60 18.93
C SER A 316 -23.04 9.23 18.31
N LEU A 317 -21.80 8.75 18.44
CA LEU A 317 -21.47 7.38 18.09
C LEU A 317 -22.29 6.42 18.98
N GLY A 318 -22.93 5.43 18.35
CA GLY A 318 -23.84 4.48 18.99
C GLY A 318 -25.32 4.88 18.92
N ASP A 319 -25.66 6.11 18.52
CA ASP A 319 -27.06 6.53 18.32
C ASP A 319 -27.62 6.11 16.95
N CYS A 320 -26.77 5.57 16.06
CA CYS A 320 -27.16 5.11 14.74
C CYS A 320 -27.55 3.62 14.74
N ASP A 321 -28.74 3.30 14.25
CA ASP A 321 -29.25 1.94 14.22
C ASP A 321 -28.61 1.11 13.12
N ALA A 322 -28.42 1.70 11.94
CA ALA A 322 -27.85 1.01 10.79
C ALA A 322 -27.02 1.92 9.89
N PHE A 323 -25.89 1.41 9.43
CA PHE A 323 -25.17 1.95 8.27
C PHE A 323 -25.75 1.33 6.99
N ILE A 324 -26.21 2.13 6.04
CA ILE A 324 -26.74 1.62 4.76
C ILE A 324 -25.60 1.50 3.76
N SER A 325 -25.22 0.26 3.44
CA SER A 325 -24.29 -0.06 2.36
C SER A 325 -25.06 -0.54 1.13
N HIS A 326 -24.84 0.10 -0.02
CA HIS A 326 -25.56 -0.19 -1.24
C HIS A 326 -24.79 0.23 -2.50
N SER A 327 -25.15 -0.32 -3.65
CA SER A 327 -24.66 0.17 -4.94
C SER A 327 -25.61 1.19 -5.55
N TRP A 328 -25.06 2.29 -6.04
CA TRP A 328 -25.80 3.28 -6.84
C TRP A 328 -26.23 2.74 -8.22
N SER A 329 -25.64 1.65 -8.69
CA SER A 329 -25.97 1.02 -9.98
C SER A 329 -27.10 -0.01 -9.89
N ASP A 330 -27.53 -0.39 -8.69
CA ASP A 330 -28.68 -1.28 -8.49
C ASP A 330 -30.00 -0.51 -8.57
N ASP A 331 -31.08 -1.22 -8.94
CA ASP A 331 -32.43 -0.68 -9.14
C ASP A 331 -32.95 0.08 -7.92
N ALA A 332 -33.38 1.33 -8.13
CA ALA A 332 -33.80 2.23 -7.06
C ALA A 332 -35.09 1.77 -6.38
N ASP A 333 -36.06 1.27 -7.14
CA ASP A 333 -37.32 0.75 -6.62
C ASP A 333 -37.12 -0.52 -5.79
N ALA A 334 -36.24 -1.43 -6.21
CA ALA A 334 -35.84 -2.61 -5.45
C ALA A 334 -35.19 -2.21 -4.13
N LYS A 335 -34.23 -1.26 -4.15
CA LYS A 335 -33.58 -0.73 -2.93
C LYS A 335 -34.61 -0.15 -1.98
N TRP A 336 -35.52 0.70 -2.48
CA TRP A 336 -36.54 1.35 -1.66
C TRP A 336 -37.49 0.35 -1.01
N ARG A 337 -37.97 -0.63 -1.78
CA ARG A 337 -38.86 -1.70 -1.27
C ARG A 337 -38.17 -2.54 -0.20
N ALA A 338 -36.92 -2.93 -0.42
CA ALA A 338 -36.11 -3.65 0.55
C ALA A 338 -35.89 -2.84 1.84
N LEU A 339 -35.58 -1.55 1.70
CA LEU A 339 -35.36 -0.63 2.81
C LEU A 339 -36.63 -0.40 3.64
N MET A 340 -37.79 -0.21 2.99
CA MET A 340 -39.08 -0.09 3.68
C MET A 340 -39.48 -1.41 4.37
N SER A 341 -39.24 -2.55 3.73
CA SER A 341 -39.49 -3.85 4.37
C SER A 341 -38.63 -4.06 5.63
N TRP A 342 -37.35 -3.67 5.59
CA TRP A 342 -36.48 -3.69 6.76
C TRP A 342 -36.96 -2.72 7.85
N LYS A 343 -37.34 -1.50 7.46
CA LYS A 343 -37.92 -0.49 8.36
C LYS A 343 -39.14 -1.03 9.10
N ASP A 344 -40.07 -1.66 8.39
CA ASP A 344 -41.30 -2.18 8.99
C ASP A 344 -41.00 -3.24 10.07
N ARG A 345 -40.04 -4.14 9.80
CA ARG A 345 -39.56 -5.11 10.80
C ARG A 345 -38.92 -4.43 12.01
N PHE A 346 -38.10 -3.40 11.77
CA PHE A 346 -37.46 -2.62 12.83
C PHE A 346 -38.48 -1.86 13.68
N VAL A 347 -39.47 -1.22 13.07
CA VAL A 347 -40.56 -0.51 13.77
C VAL A 347 -41.39 -1.49 14.58
N CYS A 348 -41.68 -2.68 14.04
CA CYS A 348 -42.41 -3.73 14.75
C CYS A 348 -41.67 -4.20 16.01
N SER A 349 -40.33 -4.29 15.98
CA SER A 349 -39.54 -4.76 17.12
C SER A 349 -39.19 -3.66 18.14
N THR A 350 -39.03 -2.41 17.69
CA THR A 350 -38.53 -1.31 18.53
C THR A 350 -39.58 -0.22 18.85
N GLY A 351 -40.69 -0.19 18.12
CA GLY A 351 -41.75 0.81 18.26
C GLY A 351 -41.40 2.21 17.71
N ARG A 352 -40.28 2.36 16.97
CA ARG A 352 -39.89 3.64 16.36
C ARG A 352 -39.25 3.46 14.99
N SER A 353 -39.23 4.54 14.20
CA SER A 353 -38.46 4.59 12.96
C SER A 353 -36.95 4.58 13.24
N PRO A 354 -36.14 3.89 12.43
CA PRO A 354 -34.70 3.81 12.61
C PRO A 354 -34.00 5.13 12.21
N TYR A 355 -32.93 5.46 12.92
CA TYR A 355 -31.93 6.43 12.52
C TYR A 355 -30.82 5.72 11.78
N VAL A 356 -30.58 6.14 10.55
CA VAL A 356 -29.63 5.48 9.67
C VAL A 356 -28.52 6.42 9.24
N TRP A 357 -27.35 5.86 8.97
CA TRP A 357 -26.30 6.53 8.25
C TRP A 357 -26.46 6.20 6.77
N PHE A 358 -26.65 7.22 5.94
CA PHE A 358 -26.82 7.11 4.49
C PHE A 358 -25.85 8.08 3.82
N ASP A 359 -24.97 7.58 2.97
CA ASP A 359 -23.85 8.34 2.38
C ASP A 359 -24.28 9.70 1.82
N LYS A 360 -25.29 9.73 0.95
CA LYS A 360 -25.77 10.98 0.31
C LYS A 360 -26.35 12.00 1.30
N ALA A 361 -26.85 11.56 2.46
CA ALA A 361 -27.44 12.42 3.50
C ALA A 361 -26.46 12.80 4.62
N CYS A 362 -25.50 11.94 4.91
CA CYS A 362 -24.63 12.07 6.09
C CYS A 362 -23.22 12.58 5.73
N ILE A 363 -22.83 12.52 4.46
CA ILE A 363 -21.55 13.05 3.97
C ILE A 363 -21.77 14.43 3.36
N ASP A 364 -20.95 15.40 3.80
CA ASP A 364 -20.75 16.63 3.04
C ASP A 364 -19.87 16.31 1.82
N GLN A 365 -20.50 16.26 0.64
CA GLN A 365 -19.83 15.88 -0.60
C GLN A 365 -18.81 16.93 -1.08
N SER A 366 -18.69 18.09 -0.43
CA SER A 366 -17.60 19.03 -0.66
C SER A 366 -16.27 18.58 -0.02
N GLU A 367 -16.32 17.67 0.97
CA GLU A 367 -15.15 17.20 1.72
C GLU A 367 -15.01 15.66 1.69
N ILE A 368 -15.08 15.06 0.50
CA ILE A 368 -15.08 13.60 0.32
C ILE A 368 -13.87 12.94 1.00
N GLU A 369 -12.66 13.45 0.79
CA GLU A 369 -11.44 12.83 1.35
C GLU A 369 -11.44 12.74 2.88
N THR A 370 -11.96 13.76 3.56
CA THR A 370 -12.02 13.79 5.02
C THR A 370 -13.04 12.79 5.52
N ASN A 371 -14.21 12.72 4.87
CA ASN A 371 -15.25 11.76 5.22
C ASN A 371 -14.81 10.30 4.99
N LEU A 372 -14.00 10.04 3.96
CA LEU A 372 -13.42 8.72 3.70
C LEU A 372 -12.48 8.25 4.81
N ARG A 373 -11.71 9.15 5.43
CA ARG A 373 -10.85 8.81 6.59
C ARG A 373 -11.66 8.47 7.84
N SER A 374 -12.84 9.05 7.97
CA SER A 374 -13.77 8.83 9.08
C SER A 374 -14.63 7.58 8.92
N LEU A 375 -14.62 6.93 7.75
CA LEU A 375 -15.45 5.76 7.46
C LEU A 375 -15.34 4.63 8.49
N PRO A 376 -14.15 4.23 8.98
CA PRO A 376 -14.05 3.21 10.02
C PRO A 376 -14.77 3.59 11.31
N VAL A 377 -14.71 4.88 11.68
CA VAL A 377 -15.39 5.41 12.88
C VAL A 377 -16.90 5.45 12.65
N PHE A 378 -17.36 5.90 11.48
CA PHE A 378 -18.78 5.94 11.14
C PHE A 378 -19.42 4.55 11.21
N LEU A 379 -18.77 3.54 10.62
CA LEU A 379 -19.23 2.15 10.67
C LEU A 379 -19.27 1.63 12.11
N SER A 380 -18.22 1.89 12.90
CA SER A 380 -18.18 1.49 14.31
C SER A 380 -19.18 2.22 15.21
N GLY A 381 -19.67 3.38 14.77
CA GLY A 381 -20.71 4.16 15.44
C GLY A 381 -22.13 3.68 15.14
N CYS A 382 -22.30 2.68 14.26
CA CYS A 382 -23.58 2.10 13.89
C CYS A 382 -23.77 0.74 14.57
N SER A 383 -25.01 0.44 14.98
CA SER A 383 -25.33 -0.83 15.66
C SER A 383 -25.32 -2.02 14.69
N THR A 384 -25.78 -1.81 13.45
CA THR A 384 -25.85 -2.84 12.41
C THR A 384 -25.33 -2.31 11.07
N LEU A 385 -24.95 -3.22 10.18
CA LEU A 385 -24.68 -2.91 8.78
C LEU A 385 -25.84 -3.44 7.93
N LEU A 386 -26.63 -2.55 7.34
CA LEU A 386 -27.70 -2.92 6.41
C LEU A 386 -27.14 -2.94 4.98
N VAL A 387 -26.99 -4.14 4.43
CA VAL A 387 -26.50 -4.36 3.07
C VAL A 387 -27.69 -4.55 2.13
N LEU A 388 -27.89 -3.61 1.21
CA LEU A 388 -28.86 -3.75 0.12
C LEU A 388 -28.15 -4.42 -1.07
N CYS A 389 -28.21 -5.76 -1.11
CA CYS A 389 -27.38 -6.57 -1.99
C CYS A 389 -28.07 -6.82 -3.35
N GLY A 390 -27.73 -6.02 -4.35
CA GLY A 390 -28.11 -6.26 -5.74
C GLY A 390 -26.96 -6.80 -6.60
N PRO A 391 -27.22 -7.04 -7.91
CA PRO A 391 -26.26 -7.64 -8.83
C PRO A 391 -24.96 -6.86 -9.02
N SER A 392 -24.93 -5.56 -8.69
CA SER A 392 -23.71 -4.74 -8.80
C SER A 392 -23.00 -4.52 -7.46
N PHE A 393 -23.57 -4.92 -6.32
CA PHE A 393 -23.03 -4.62 -4.99
C PHE A 393 -21.56 -5.04 -4.81
N LEU A 394 -21.23 -6.30 -5.12
CA LEU A 394 -19.86 -6.82 -4.97
C LEU A 394 -18.90 -6.37 -6.07
N SER A 395 -19.42 -5.75 -7.13
CA SER A 395 -18.59 -5.09 -8.14
C SER A 395 -18.16 -3.68 -7.71
N ARG A 396 -18.68 -3.14 -6.60
CA ARG A 396 -18.32 -1.80 -6.10
C ARG A 396 -17.30 -1.90 -4.99
N LEU A 397 -16.13 -1.30 -5.20
CA LEU A 397 -15.01 -1.42 -4.27
C LEU A 397 -15.31 -0.80 -2.89
N TRP A 398 -16.07 0.30 -2.86
CA TRP A 398 -16.51 0.96 -1.63
C TRP A 398 -17.43 0.08 -0.79
N CYS A 399 -18.41 -0.59 -1.40
CA CYS A 399 -19.34 -1.48 -0.70
C CYS A 399 -18.61 -2.64 -0.03
N VAL A 400 -17.63 -3.25 -0.72
CA VAL A 400 -16.80 -4.31 -0.15
C VAL A 400 -15.95 -3.79 1.01
N LEU A 401 -15.39 -2.59 0.87
CA LEU A 401 -14.58 -1.96 1.90
C LEU A 401 -15.40 -1.64 3.16
N GLU A 402 -16.65 -1.20 3.01
CA GLU A 402 -17.58 -0.96 4.13
C GLU A 402 -17.87 -2.26 4.88
N LEU A 403 -18.21 -3.33 4.14
CA LEU A 403 -18.45 -4.66 4.71
C LEU A 403 -17.25 -5.15 5.52
N PHE A 404 -16.08 -5.07 4.90
CA PHE A 404 -14.82 -5.47 5.49
C PHE A 404 -14.49 -4.63 6.74
N THR A 405 -14.64 -3.31 6.63
CA THR A 405 -14.32 -2.38 7.71
C THR A 405 -15.24 -2.58 8.90
N PHE A 406 -16.53 -2.82 8.70
CA PHE A 406 -17.49 -3.09 9.78
C PHE A 406 -17.06 -4.28 10.65
N VAL A 407 -16.75 -5.42 10.03
CA VAL A 407 -16.34 -6.63 10.75
C VAL A 407 -15.05 -6.41 11.54
N HIS A 408 -14.07 -5.75 10.94
CA HIS A 408 -12.77 -5.57 11.59
C HIS A 408 -12.71 -4.39 12.56
N MET A 409 -13.67 -3.46 12.48
CA MET A 409 -13.97 -2.52 13.55
C MET A 409 -14.81 -3.15 14.67
N GLY A 410 -15.02 -4.46 14.60
CA GLY A 410 -15.58 -5.35 15.61
C GLY A 410 -17.09 -5.46 15.64
N GLY A 411 -17.75 -5.06 14.55
CA GLY A 411 -19.09 -5.57 14.24
C GLY A 411 -19.04 -7.08 14.02
N LYS A 412 -20.10 -7.79 14.38
CA LYS A 412 -20.17 -9.24 14.22
C LYS A 412 -20.90 -9.56 12.92
N THR A 413 -20.67 -10.74 12.36
CA THR A 413 -21.29 -11.11 11.07
C THR A 413 -22.81 -11.21 11.15
N TYR A 414 -23.36 -11.54 12.32
CA TYR A 414 -24.80 -11.53 12.58
C TYR A 414 -25.39 -10.13 12.80
N ASP A 415 -24.55 -9.10 13.00
CA ASP A 415 -25.00 -7.69 13.02
C ASP A 415 -25.11 -7.11 11.59
N ILE A 416 -24.84 -7.92 10.57
CA ILE A 416 -24.94 -7.56 9.15
C ILE A 416 -26.30 -8.05 8.62
N ASN A 417 -27.23 -7.13 8.44
CA ASN A 417 -28.52 -7.39 7.83
C ASN A 417 -28.39 -7.31 6.30
N CYS A 418 -28.26 -8.46 5.64
CA CYS A 418 -28.23 -8.49 4.18
C CYS A 418 -29.63 -8.69 3.60
N VAL A 419 -30.10 -7.72 2.82
CA VAL A 419 -31.39 -7.78 2.12
C VAL A 419 -31.14 -7.87 0.62
N SER A 420 -31.54 -8.99 0.03
CA SER A 420 -31.42 -9.23 -1.41
C SER A 420 -32.30 -8.27 -2.21
N LEU A 421 -31.76 -7.72 -3.29
CA LEU A 421 -32.48 -6.93 -4.28
C LEU A 421 -32.83 -7.74 -5.53
N ALA A 422 -32.62 -9.07 -5.52
CA ALA A 422 -32.94 -9.95 -6.64
C ALA A 422 -34.42 -9.82 -7.01
N LEU A 423 -34.70 -9.39 -8.25
CA LEU A 423 -36.05 -9.29 -8.79
C LEU A 423 -36.45 -10.59 -9.51
N ALA A 424 -35.45 -11.29 -10.05
CA ALA A 424 -35.59 -12.59 -10.69
C ALA A 424 -34.76 -13.68 -9.99
N PRO A 425 -35.12 -14.97 -10.13
CA PRO A 425 -34.30 -16.09 -9.64
C PRO A 425 -32.86 -16.09 -10.17
N ASP A 426 -32.65 -15.58 -11.38
CA ASP A 426 -31.34 -15.50 -12.01
C ASP A 426 -30.44 -14.45 -11.35
N ASP A 427 -31.01 -13.34 -10.86
CA ASP A 427 -30.27 -12.32 -10.11
C ASP A 427 -29.66 -12.91 -8.84
N TRP A 428 -30.42 -13.79 -8.16
CA TRP A 428 -29.94 -14.45 -6.96
C TRP A 428 -28.76 -15.38 -7.26
N GLN A 429 -28.82 -16.14 -8.35
CA GLN A 429 -27.70 -16.98 -8.77
C GLN A 429 -26.48 -16.13 -9.13
N ALA A 430 -26.68 -14.99 -9.78
CA ALA A 430 -25.61 -14.06 -10.10
C ALA A 430 -24.94 -13.51 -8.82
N ILE A 431 -25.72 -13.10 -7.81
CA ILE A 431 -25.20 -12.65 -6.52
C ILE A 431 -24.40 -13.76 -5.83
N GLN A 432 -24.95 -14.99 -5.76
CA GLN A 432 -24.25 -16.13 -5.16
C GLN A 432 -22.94 -16.46 -5.89
N LEU A 433 -22.94 -16.41 -7.23
CA LEU A 433 -21.75 -16.63 -8.03
C LEU A 433 -20.69 -15.55 -7.78
N GLN A 434 -21.11 -14.28 -7.70
CA GLN A 434 -20.23 -13.17 -7.36
C GLN A 434 -19.64 -13.32 -5.95
N CYS A 435 -20.41 -13.77 -4.96
CA CYS A 435 -19.88 -14.08 -3.63
C CYS A 435 -18.81 -15.17 -3.69
N ALA A 436 -19.08 -16.26 -4.41
CA ALA A 436 -18.16 -17.41 -4.51
C ALA A 436 -16.87 -17.06 -5.27
N GLN A 437 -16.98 -16.26 -6.33
CA GLN A 437 -15.89 -15.90 -7.23
C GLN A 437 -15.31 -14.51 -6.96
N PHE A 438 -15.68 -13.87 -5.84
CA PHE A 438 -15.33 -12.49 -5.52
C PHE A 438 -13.84 -12.21 -5.73
N ASP A 439 -13.49 -11.25 -6.58
CA ASP A 439 -12.13 -10.74 -6.73
C ASP A 439 -12.15 -9.21 -6.74
N VAL A 440 -11.48 -8.61 -5.76
CA VAL A 440 -11.35 -7.16 -5.59
C VAL A 440 -10.75 -6.46 -6.81
N ARG A 441 -9.96 -7.17 -7.63
CA ARG A 441 -9.39 -6.61 -8.87
C ARG A 441 -10.47 -6.28 -9.90
N ASN A 442 -11.59 -6.99 -9.84
CA ASN A 442 -12.75 -6.81 -10.73
C ASN A 442 -13.73 -5.77 -10.18
N CYS A 443 -13.51 -5.24 -8.98
CA CYS A 443 -14.33 -4.17 -8.44
C CYS A 443 -13.98 -2.83 -9.07
N ASP A 444 -14.96 -1.94 -9.19
CA ASP A 444 -14.84 -0.61 -9.76
C ASP A 444 -15.16 0.49 -8.75
N CYS A 445 -14.60 1.67 -9.04
CA CYS A 445 -14.93 2.94 -8.40
C CYS A 445 -15.41 3.90 -9.49
N THR A 446 -16.26 4.86 -9.12
CA THR A 446 -16.64 5.95 -10.03
C THR A 446 -15.42 6.80 -10.43
N VAL A 447 -14.48 6.98 -9.49
CA VAL A 447 -13.23 7.71 -9.69
C VAL A 447 -12.08 6.70 -9.82
N PRO A 448 -11.36 6.63 -10.95
CA PRO A 448 -10.24 5.69 -11.14
C PRO A 448 -9.11 5.86 -10.12
N GLU A 449 -8.85 7.08 -9.69
CA GLU A 449 -7.84 7.41 -8.68
C GLU A 449 -8.19 6.79 -7.32
N ASP A 450 -9.48 6.77 -6.96
CA ASP A 450 -9.96 6.11 -5.74
C ASP A 450 -9.75 4.60 -5.82
N LYS A 451 -10.02 3.98 -6.99
CA LYS A 451 -9.74 2.55 -7.20
C LYS A 451 -8.26 2.26 -6.96
N ALA A 452 -7.36 3.02 -7.58
CA ALA A 452 -5.92 2.85 -7.40
C ALA A 452 -5.50 3.02 -5.93
N LYS A 453 -6.05 4.04 -5.26
CA LYS A 453 -5.77 4.33 -3.85
C LYS A 453 -6.25 3.23 -2.91
N ILE A 454 -7.50 2.78 -3.04
CA ILE A 454 -8.06 1.71 -2.19
C ILE A 454 -7.34 0.38 -2.46
N LEU A 455 -7.06 0.04 -3.72
CA LEU A 455 -6.28 -1.16 -4.04
C LEU A 455 -4.86 -1.08 -3.46
N SER A 456 -4.24 0.11 -3.45
CA SER A 456 -2.96 0.34 -2.77
C SER A 456 -3.07 0.12 -1.26
N ILE A 457 -4.13 0.63 -0.62
CA ILE A 457 -4.42 0.45 0.82
C ILE A 457 -4.61 -1.04 1.14
N ILE A 458 -5.42 -1.76 0.35
CA ILE A 458 -5.65 -3.20 0.51
C ILE A 458 -4.33 -3.97 0.33
N THR A 459 -3.57 -3.68 -0.73
CA THR A 459 -2.25 -4.31 -0.94
C THR A 459 -1.31 -4.01 0.22
N THR A 460 -1.35 -2.78 0.74
CA THR A 460 -0.51 -2.35 1.87
C THR A 460 -0.94 -3.00 3.18
N GLY A 461 -2.22 -3.31 3.39
CA GLY A 461 -2.74 -3.99 4.59
C GLY A 461 -2.61 -5.51 4.55
N PHE A 462 -2.89 -6.13 3.40
CA PHE A 462 -2.97 -7.59 3.21
C PHE A 462 -1.75 -8.23 2.57
N GLY A 463 -0.92 -7.42 1.89
CA GLY A 463 0.25 -7.88 1.16
C GLY A 463 -0.04 -8.28 -0.27
N ASN A 464 -1.12 -9.02 -0.46
CA ASN A 464 -1.64 -9.36 -1.78
C ASN A 464 -3.17 -9.30 -1.76
N MET A 465 -3.76 -9.20 -2.96
CA MET A 465 -5.21 -9.14 -3.11
C MET A 465 -5.89 -10.48 -2.81
N ASP A 466 -5.19 -11.60 -2.94
CA ASP A 466 -5.78 -12.93 -2.77
C ASP A 466 -6.11 -13.20 -1.28
N HIS A 467 -5.28 -12.71 -0.36
CA HIS A 467 -5.55 -12.73 1.08
C HIS A 467 -6.77 -11.87 1.42
N PHE A 468 -6.88 -10.69 0.83
CA PHE A 468 -8.07 -9.85 1.00
C PHE A 468 -9.33 -10.53 0.45
N ASN A 469 -9.26 -11.07 -0.77
CA ASN A 469 -10.35 -11.82 -1.39
C ASN A 469 -10.79 -12.99 -0.52
N HIS A 470 -9.84 -13.75 0.05
CA HIS A 470 -10.15 -14.84 0.95
C HIS A 470 -10.86 -14.36 2.22
N ALA A 471 -10.38 -13.28 2.84
CA ALA A 471 -11.01 -12.68 4.02
C ALA A 471 -12.44 -12.21 3.74
N VAL A 472 -12.67 -11.48 2.63
CA VAL A 472 -14.01 -11.01 2.24
C VAL A 472 -14.95 -12.19 1.93
N ARG A 473 -14.48 -13.21 1.20
CA ARG A 473 -15.28 -14.43 0.95
C ARG A 473 -15.65 -15.15 2.24
N ARG A 474 -14.77 -15.16 3.24
CA ARG A 474 -15.05 -15.73 4.57
C ARG A 474 -16.12 -14.92 5.32
N VAL A 475 -16.07 -13.59 5.24
CA VAL A 475 -17.12 -12.72 5.78
C VAL A 475 -18.46 -13.00 5.10
N MET A 476 -18.49 -13.05 3.76
CA MET A 476 -19.72 -13.33 3.00
C MET A 476 -20.34 -14.69 3.33
N LYS A 477 -19.51 -15.72 3.52
CA LYS A 477 -19.97 -17.07 3.94
C LYS A 477 -20.60 -17.12 5.34
N ARG A 478 -20.44 -16.08 6.15
CA ARG A 478 -20.97 -16.01 7.52
C ARG A 478 -22.15 -15.05 7.66
N ILE A 479 -22.52 -14.36 6.59
CA ILE A 479 -23.65 -13.43 6.59
C ILE A 479 -24.90 -14.23 6.27
N ASP A 480 -25.84 -14.21 7.21
CA ASP A 480 -27.17 -14.79 7.04
C ASP A 480 -27.88 -14.13 5.86
N GLY A 481 -28.52 -14.95 5.04
CA GLY A 481 -29.14 -14.51 3.79
C GLY A 481 -28.25 -14.72 2.56
N LEU A 482 -26.93 -14.54 2.63
CA LEU A 482 -26.04 -14.84 1.49
C LEU A 482 -25.68 -16.32 1.38
N SER A 483 -25.58 -17.01 2.52
CA SER A 483 -25.07 -18.39 2.57
C SER A 483 -26.17 -19.44 2.51
N THR A 484 -27.31 -19.19 3.12
CA THR A 484 -28.38 -20.17 3.30
C THR A 484 -29.56 -19.88 2.39
N ARG A 485 -29.73 -20.79 1.43
CA ARG A 485 -30.84 -20.83 0.50
C ARG A 485 -32.02 -21.52 1.19
N THR A 486 -32.90 -20.76 1.81
CA THR A 486 -34.31 -21.17 1.86
C THR A 486 -35.09 -19.93 1.51
N LEU A 487 -35.34 -19.73 0.21
CA LEU A 487 -36.35 -18.76 -0.22
C LEU A 487 -37.63 -19.16 0.53
N PRO A 488 -38.20 -18.30 1.39
CA PRO A 488 -39.62 -18.42 1.66
C PRO A 488 -40.27 -18.02 0.35
N PHE A 489 -40.43 -19.00 -0.54
CA PHE A 489 -41.39 -18.89 -1.61
C PHE A 489 -42.68 -18.55 -0.87
N VAL A 490 -43.19 -17.34 -1.10
CA VAL A 490 -44.52 -16.92 -0.65
C VAL A 490 -45.51 -17.76 -1.47
N GLN A 491 -45.59 -19.04 -1.14
CA GLN A 491 -46.69 -19.89 -1.50
C GLN A 491 -47.79 -19.49 -0.53
N GLY A 492 -48.88 -18.96 -1.08
CA GLY A 492 -50.09 -18.75 -0.31
C GLY A 492 -50.41 -20.01 0.48
N SER A 493 -50.37 -19.87 1.81
CA SER A 493 -51.14 -20.64 2.79
C SER A 493 -51.51 -22.08 2.40
N SER A 494 -50.68 -23.05 2.79
CA SER A 494 -51.18 -24.35 3.27
C SER A 494 -50.19 -25.02 4.23
N SER A 495 -50.66 -25.18 5.46
CA SER A 495 -50.20 -25.95 6.61
C SER A 495 -49.29 -27.18 6.41
N SER A 496 -48.27 -27.29 7.28
CA SER A 496 -47.80 -28.47 8.08
C SER A 496 -46.25 -28.39 8.24
N LEU A 497 -45.70 -28.02 9.41
CA LEU A 497 -45.34 -28.80 10.63
C LEU A 497 -44.24 -29.88 10.43
N SER A 498 -43.30 -29.93 11.40
CA SER A 498 -42.14 -30.83 11.67
C SER A 498 -40.87 -30.61 10.81
N ASP A 499 -39.63 -30.77 11.29
CA ASP A 499 -39.00 -31.01 12.59
C ASP A 499 -37.47 -30.82 12.41
N ASP A 500 -36.77 -30.51 13.51
CA ASP A 500 -35.36 -30.80 13.88
C ASP A 500 -34.18 -30.69 12.89
N SER A 501 -33.15 -29.91 13.26
CA SER A 501 -31.96 -30.42 14.01
C SER A 501 -30.83 -29.38 14.05
N ASP A 502 -30.37 -29.05 15.26
CA ASP A 502 -29.25 -28.15 15.58
C ASP A 502 -27.88 -28.82 15.32
N ASP A 503 -27.02 -28.18 14.53
CA ASP A 503 -25.58 -28.49 14.42
C ASP A 503 -24.77 -27.22 14.75
N ASP A 504 -24.30 -27.14 15.99
CA ASP A 504 -23.38 -26.11 16.50
C ASP A 504 -21.91 -26.53 16.25
N ASP A 505 -21.27 -25.93 15.26
CA ASP A 505 -19.81 -25.96 15.07
C ASP A 505 -19.16 -24.78 15.81
N ASP A 506 -18.77 -25.02 17.06
CA ASP A 506 -18.07 -24.07 17.95
C ASP A 506 -16.54 -24.14 17.71
N ASP A 507 -16.04 -23.35 16.76
CA ASP A 507 -14.60 -23.19 16.49
C ASP A 507 -14.01 -22.08 17.40
N THR A 508 -14.00 -22.34 18.71
CA THR A 508 -13.23 -21.56 19.67
C THR A 508 -11.79 -22.07 19.71
N THR A 509 -10.89 -21.42 18.96
CA THR A 509 -9.45 -21.54 19.21
C THR A 509 -9.10 -20.84 20.51
N ASP A 510 -9.13 -21.63 21.59
CA ASP A 510 -8.63 -21.29 22.92
C ASP A 510 -7.11 -21.03 22.84
N SER A 511 -6.72 -19.79 23.10
CA SER A 511 -5.33 -19.36 23.19
C SER A 511 -4.90 -19.44 24.65
N SER A 512 -4.68 -20.67 25.14
CA SER A 512 -4.21 -20.89 26.51
C SER A 512 -2.75 -20.43 26.67
N GLU A 513 -2.57 -19.60 27.70
CA GLU A 513 -1.31 -19.06 28.19
C GLU A 513 -0.32 -20.17 28.58
N LEU A 514 0.86 -20.17 27.96
CA LEU A 514 2.03 -20.89 28.47
C LEU A 514 2.67 -20.05 29.58
N SER A 515 2.31 -20.35 30.83
CA SER A 515 3.09 -19.98 32.03
C SER A 515 4.30 -20.90 32.18
N PRO A 516 5.54 -20.38 32.39
CA PRO A 516 6.69 -21.21 32.69
C PRO A 516 6.73 -21.55 34.19
N TYR A 517 6.45 -22.82 34.50
CA TYR A 517 6.73 -23.41 35.80
C TYR A 517 8.25 -23.50 36.02
N THR A 518 8.77 -22.77 37.01
CA THR A 518 10.08 -23.03 37.63
C THR A 518 9.88 -23.99 38.80
N GLY A 519 10.61 -25.11 38.81
CA GLY A 519 10.59 -26.05 39.95
C GLY A 519 11.50 -27.27 39.80
N ASN A 520 12.83 -27.05 39.83
CA ASN A 520 13.82 -27.73 40.68
C ASN A 520 15.25 -27.48 40.18
#